data_AF-A0A0M0WZG3-F1
#
_entry.id   AF-A0A0M0WZG3-F1
#
_cell.length_a   1.000
_cell.length_b   1.000
_cell.length_c   1.000
_cell.angle_alpha   90.00
_cell.angle_beta   90.00
_cell.angle_gamma   90.00
#
_symmetry.space_group_name_H-M   'P 1'
#
loop_
_entity.id
_entity.type
_entity.pdbx_description
1 polymer ?
#
loop_
_entity_poly.entity_id
_entity_poly.type
_entity_poly.pdbx_seq_one_letter_code
_entity_poly.pdbx_strand_id
1 'polypeptide(L)'
;MHDKSTRIHSDEVAKAAQAALIRRGVSLEDIAEIVYEMQKSYNKGLTLDHCVHSVERVLRKREVQHALLVGIELDELAEKKLLSAPLQQIIESDEGLFGVDETIALGAVFTYGSIAVTTFGHLDKQKIGIIKKLDTEPGHHVNTFLDDLVGSIAASAASRIAHRMRDLEEEGETFADIEPEELGPKPKSHNEI
;
A
#
# COMPACT_ATOMS: atom_id res chain seq x y z
N MET A 1 21.57 -12.02 -21.46
CA MET A 1 20.65 -11.14 -22.21
C MET A 1 19.26 -11.75 -22.12
N HIS A 2 18.31 -11.05 -21.50
CA HIS A 2 16.95 -11.58 -21.27
C HIS A 2 16.19 -11.69 -22.58
N ASP A 3 15.69 -12.89 -22.89
CA ASP A 3 14.72 -13.11 -23.95
C ASP A 3 13.50 -12.21 -23.71
N LYS A 4 13.06 -11.49 -24.75
CA LYS A 4 11.90 -10.60 -24.67
C LYS A 4 10.58 -11.40 -24.71
N SER A 5 10.61 -12.65 -25.17
CA SER A 5 9.43 -13.50 -25.32
C SER A 5 8.82 -13.95 -23.98
N THR A 6 9.60 -13.94 -22.89
CA THR A 6 9.19 -14.39 -21.56
C THR A 6 8.75 -13.25 -20.63
N ARG A 7 8.65 -12.02 -21.14
CA ARG A 7 8.30 -10.85 -20.31
C ARG A 7 6.79 -10.76 -20.11
N ILE A 8 6.37 -10.79 -18.85
CA ILE A 8 4.98 -10.50 -18.47
C ILE A 8 4.71 -9.00 -18.63
N HIS A 9 3.55 -8.65 -19.18
CA HIS A 9 3.17 -7.26 -19.39
C HIS A 9 2.84 -6.58 -18.05
N SER A 10 3.18 -5.29 -17.89
CA SER A 10 2.94 -4.55 -16.64
C SER A 10 1.47 -4.55 -16.21
N ASP A 11 0.56 -4.50 -17.18
CA ASP A 11 -0.88 -4.46 -16.91
C ASP A 11 -1.39 -5.79 -16.36
N GLU A 12 -0.76 -6.90 -16.74
CA GLU A 12 -1.09 -8.22 -16.20
C GLU A 12 -0.66 -8.33 -14.73
N VAL A 13 0.55 -7.85 -14.42
CA VAL A 13 1.06 -7.78 -13.04
C VAL A 13 0.19 -6.87 -12.17
N ALA A 14 -0.21 -5.71 -12.69
CA ALA A 14 -1.08 -4.76 -11.97
C ALA A 14 -2.45 -5.38 -11.64
N LYS A 15 -3.09 -6.03 -12.63
CA LYS A 15 -4.36 -6.74 -12.43
C LYS A 15 -4.24 -7.88 -11.43
N ALA A 16 -3.15 -8.65 -11.50
CA ALA A 16 -2.90 -9.75 -10.57
C ALA A 16 -2.72 -9.26 -9.13
N ALA A 17 -1.99 -8.16 -8.92
CA ALA A 17 -1.79 -7.56 -7.60
C ALA A 17 -3.10 -7.01 -7.02
N GLN A 18 -3.92 -6.32 -7.82
CA GLN A 18 -5.23 -5.84 -7.36
C GLN A 18 -6.19 -6.98 -7.05
N ALA A 19 -6.24 -8.01 -7.91
CA ALA A 19 -7.01 -9.22 -7.63
C ALA A 19 -6.51 -9.95 -6.37
N ALA A 20 -5.23 -9.79 -6.01
CA ALA A 20 -4.66 -10.33 -4.78
C ALA A 20 -5.20 -9.68 -3.52
N LEU A 21 -5.35 -8.37 -3.50
CA LEU A 21 -5.97 -7.69 -2.36
C LEU A 21 -7.44 -8.11 -2.23
N ILE A 22 -8.17 -8.11 -3.35
CA ILE A 22 -9.62 -8.42 -3.36
C ILE A 22 -9.88 -9.85 -2.90
N ARG A 23 -9.11 -10.84 -3.39
CA ARG A 23 -9.27 -12.25 -2.97
C ARG A 23 -8.96 -12.48 -1.49
N ARG A 24 -8.21 -11.57 -0.88
CA ARG A 24 -7.90 -11.56 0.57
C ARG A 24 -8.84 -10.66 1.37
N GLY A 25 -9.90 -10.16 0.76
CA GLY A 25 -10.92 -9.37 1.46
C GLY A 25 -10.50 -7.94 1.78
N VAL A 26 -9.50 -7.40 1.05
CA VAL A 26 -9.05 -6.01 1.17
C VAL A 26 -9.48 -5.23 -0.08
N SER A 27 -10.37 -4.25 0.09
CA SER A 27 -10.74 -3.30 -0.96
C SER A 27 -9.81 -2.08 -0.97
N LEU A 28 -9.87 -1.27 -2.02
CA LEU A 28 -9.07 -0.04 -2.09
C LEU A 28 -9.61 1.01 -1.11
N GLU A 29 -10.92 1.00 -0.92
CA GLU A 29 -11.66 1.82 0.01
C GLU A 29 -11.23 1.55 1.46
N ASP A 30 -11.06 0.28 1.84
CA ASP A 30 -10.54 -0.11 3.17
C ASP A 30 -9.18 0.54 3.47
N ILE A 31 -8.30 0.60 2.47
CA ILE A 31 -6.97 1.23 2.59
C ILE A 31 -7.12 2.75 2.60
N ALA A 32 -8.00 3.29 1.76
CA ALA A 32 -8.26 4.73 1.66
C ALA A 32 -8.86 5.31 2.95
N GLU A 33 -9.65 4.55 3.70
CA GLU A 33 -10.17 4.96 5.01
C GLU A 33 -9.04 5.18 6.02
N ILE A 34 -8.03 4.30 6.03
CA ILE A 34 -6.81 4.49 6.84
C ILE A 34 -6.12 5.78 6.44
N VAL A 35 -5.90 5.98 5.14
CA VAL A 35 -5.25 7.18 4.60
C VAL A 35 -6.02 8.44 4.99
N TYR A 36 -7.35 8.42 4.87
CA TYR A 36 -8.23 9.51 5.25
C TYR A 36 -8.10 9.84 6.72
N GLU A 37 -8.15 8.84 7.60
CA GLU A 37 -7.98 9.05 9.04
C GLU A 37 -6.64 9.66 9.40
N MET A 38 -5.57 9.26 8.72
CA MET A 38 -4.24 9.82 8.93
C MET A 38 -4.10 11.28 8.45
N GLN A 39 -4.88 11.68 7.46
CA GLN A 39 -4.65 12.93 6.73
C GLN A 39 -5.74 13.99 6.96
N LYS A 40 -6.96 13.63 7.35
CA LYS A 40 -8.12 14.54 7.43
C LYS A 40 -7.94 15.72 8.39
N SER A 41 -7.16 15.56 9.45
CA SER A 41 -6.90 16.63 10.44
C SER A 41 -5.95 17.69 9.92
N TYR A 42 -5.15 17.38 8.89
CA TYR A 42 -4.16 18.27 8.29
C TYR A 42 -4.66 18.89 6.98
N ASN A 43 -5.53 18.18 6.26
CA ASN A 43 -5.92 18.51 4.89
C ASN A 43 -7.37 18.99 4.83
N LYS A 44 -7.59 20.31 4.80
CA LYS A 44 -8.93 20.89 4.62
C LYS A 44 -9.50 20.50 3.25
N GLY A 45 -10.71 19.95 3.25
CA GLY A 45 -11.40 19.54 2.02
C GLY A 45 -11.00 18.17 1.48
N LEU A 46 -10.11 17.45 2.17
CA LEU A 46 -9.79 16.06 1.80
C LEU A 46 -11.05 15.21 1.84
N THR A 47 -11.22 14.37 0.82
CA THR A 47 -12.33 13.41 0.71
C THR A 47 -11.78 11.98 0.65
N LEU A 48 -12.66 10.99 0.81
CA LEU A 48 -12.28 9.58 0.65
C LEU A 48 -11.83 9.29 -0.79
N ASP A 49 -12.45 9.90 -1.80
CA ASP A 49 -12.09 9.70 -3.21
C ASP A 49 -10.65 10.16 -3.52
N HIS A 50 -10.21 11.28 -2.92
CA HIS A 50 -8.81 11.69 -2.98
C HIS A 50 -7.87 10.60 -2.44
N CYS A 51 -8.28 9.94 -1.37
CA CYS A 51 -7.50 8.87 -0.74
C CYS A 51 -7.47 7.61 -1.61
N VAL A 52 -8.63 7.22 -2.18
CA VAL A 52 -8.75 6.09 -3.12
C VAL A 52 -7.84 6.29 -4.32
N HIS A 53 -7.87 7.46 -4.97
CA HIS A 53 -6.97 7.73 -6.09
C HIS A 53 -5.50 7.69 -5.67
N SER A 54 -5.17 8.20 -4.48
CA SER A 54 -3.79 8.10 -4.00
C SER A 54 -3.34 6.65 -3.83
N VAL A 55 -4.20 5.77 -3.29
CA VAL A 55 -3.97 4.32 -3.19
C VAL A 55 -3.80 3.69 -4.58
N GLU A 56 -4.67 4.00 -5.55
CA GLU A 56 -4.53 3.52 -6.93
C GLU A 56 -3.19 3.90 -7.54
N ARG A 57 -2.74 5.14 -7.30
CA ARG A 57 -1.44 5.63 -7.80
C ARG A 57 -0.26 4.88 -7.19
N VAL A 58 -0.35 4.47 -5.92
CA VAL A 58 0.63 3.60 -5.26
C VAL A 58 0.64 2.21 -5.90
N LEU A 59 -0.53 1.62 -6.13
CA LEU A 59 -0.68 0.30 -6.75
C LEU A 59 -0.18 0.23 -8.19
N ARG A 60 0.02 1.36 -8.89
CA ARG A 60 0.64 1.39 -10.23
C ARG A 60 2.16 1.19 -10.19
N LYS A 61 2.81 1.24 -9.01
CA LYS A 61 4.25 1.03 -8.88
C LYS A 61 4.59 -0.45 -8.94
N ARG A 62 5.52 -0.82 -9.83
CA ARG A 62 5.94 -2.21 -10.02
C ARG A 62 6.50 -2.85 -8.75
N GLU A 63 7.28 -2.11 -7.96
CA GLU A 63 7.84 -2.63 -6.70
C GLU A 63 6.75 -2.97 -5.68
N VAL A 64 5.71 -2.13 -5.57
CA VAL A 64 4.53 -2.39 -4.72
C VAL A 64 3.78 -3.64 -5.22
N GLN A 65 3.55 -3.75 -6.53
CA GLN A 65 2.86 -4.90 -7.12
C GLN A 65 3.59 -6.22 -6.85
N HIS A 66 4.92 -6.22 -7.01
CA HIS A 66 5.73 -7.41 -6.73
C HIS A 66 5.71 -7.78 -5.25
N ALA A 67 5.83 -6.81 -4.35
CA ALA A 67 5.75 -7.04 -2.91
C ALA A 67 4.40 -7.67 -2.52
N LEU A 68 3.29 -7.12 -3.04
CA LEU A 68 1.95 -7.67 -2.85
C LEU A 68 1.82 -9.12 -3.32
N LEU A 69 2.27 -9.40 -4.55
CA LEU A 69 2.17 -10.74 -5.12
C LEU A 69 2.98 -11.76 -4.31
N VAL A 70 4.19 -11.40 -3.88
CA VAL A 70 5.05 -12.29 -3.09
C VAL A 70 4.47 -12.52 -1.69
N GLY A 71 4.14 -11.46 -0.96
CA GLY A 71 3.67 -11.59 0.42
C GLY A 71 2.35 -12.34 0.51
N ILE A 72 1.37 -12.00 -0.34
CA ILE A 72 0.06 -12.67 -0.34
C ILE A 72 0.20 -14.15 -0.72
N GLU A 73 1.10 -14.50 -1.65
CA GLU A 73 1.33 -15.90 -2.00
C GLU A 73 1.95 -16.68 -0.83
N LEU A 74 2.89 -16.08 -0.08
CA LEU A 74 3.49 -16.71 1.10
C LEU A 74 2.45 -16.96 2.20
N ASP A 75 1.59 -15.98 2.46
CA ASP A 75 0.45 -16.12 3.35
C ASP A 75 -0.46 -17.27 2.92
N GLU A 76 -0.85 -17.32 1.64
CA GLU A 76 -1.72 -18.39 1.12
C GLU A 76 -1.05 -19.79 1.19
N LEU A 77 0.26 -19.87 0.95
CA LEU A 77 1.01 -21.13 1.05
C LEU A 77 1.11 -21.59 2.51
N ALA A 78 1.29 -20.67 3.45
CA ALA A 78 1.26 -20.96 4.88
C ALA A 78 -0.13 -21.45 5.32
N GLU A 79 -1.20 -20.80 4.83
CA GLU A 79 -2.58 -21.22 5.08
C GLU A 79 -2.83 -22.65 4.57
N LYS A 80 -2.36 -22.97 3.35
CA LYS A 80 -2.49 -24.28 2.69
C LYS A 80 -1.54 -25.37 3.22
N LYS A 81 -0.67 -25.06 4.20
CA LYS A 81 0.36 -25.99 4.73
C LYS A 81 1.36 -26.48 3.69
N LEU A 82 1.71 -25.64 2.72
CA LEU A 82 2.60 -25.99 1.62
C LEU A 82 4.05 -25.52 1.82
N LEU A 83 4.33 -24.79 2.91
CA LEU A 83 5.69 -24.38 3.25
C LEU A 83 6.43 -25.49 3.99
N SER A 84 7.76 -25.51 3.85
CA SER A 84 8.60 -26.40 4.64
C SER A 84 8.74 -25.91 6.09
N ALA A 85 8.85 -26.84 7.04
CA ALA A 85 9.26 -26.50 8.40
C ALA A 85 10.75 -26.08 8.44
N PRO A 86 11.16 -25.10 9.27
CA PRO A 86 10.36 -24.40 10.29
C PRO A 86 9.58 -23.18 9.78
N LEU A 87 9.74 -22.79 8.50
CA LEU A 87 9.13 -21.58 7.94
C LEU A 87 7.60 -21.60 8.01
N GLN A 88 7.00 -22.77 7.79
CA GLN A 88 5.57 -22.98 7.94
C GLN A 88 5.04 -22.47 9.29
N GLN A 89 5.68 -22.87 10.39
CA GLN A 89 5.26 -22.47 11.73
C GLN A 89 5.48 -20.98 11.95
N ILE A 90 6.64 -20.48 11.53
CA ILE A 90 7.05 -19.07 11.74
C ILE A 90 6.03 -18.11 11.11
N ILE A 91 5.64 -18.35 9.85
CA ILE A 91 4.67 -17.51 9.14
C ILE A 91 3.26 -17.74 9.68
N GLU A 92 2.86 -19.00 9.91
CA GLU A 92 1.51 -19.28 10.40
C GLU A 92 1.21 -18.69 11.78
N SER A 93 2.22 -18.65 12.66
CA SER A 93 2.06 -18.14 14.02
C SER A 93 2.29 -16.64 14.14
N ASP A 94 2.62 -15.95 13.04
CA ASP A 94 2.99 -14.54 13.05
C ASP A 94 4.07 -14.26 14.11
N GLU A 95 5.18 -15.02 14.04
CA GLU A 95 6.22 -15.00 15.06
C GLU A 95 6.87 -13.61 15.14
N GLY A 96 6.67 -12.86 16.23
CA GLY A 96 7.13 -11.46 16.33
C GLY A 96 8.66 -11.20 16.30
N LEU A 97 9.50 -12.22 16.08
CA LEU A 97 10.93 -12.05 15.76
C LEU A 97 11.26 -12.37 14.29
N PHE A 98 10.27 -12.84 13.52
CA PHE A 98 10.30 -12.86 12.07
C PHE A 98 10.05 -11.44 11.59
N GLY A 99 10.99 -10.90 10.81
CA GLY A 99 10.95 -9.50 10.37
C GLY A 99 10.97 -9.34 8.84
N VAL A 100 10.62 -10.41 8.12
CA VAL A 100 10.81 -10.50 6.66
C VAL A 100 9.64 -9.88 5.91
N ASP A 101 8.44 -10.13 6.42
CA ASP A 101 7.20 -9.37 6.25
C ASP A 101 7.42 -7.85 6.26
N GLU A 102 7.88 -7.26 7.36
CA GLU A 102 8.12 -5.82 7.42
C GLU A 102 9.24 -5.41 6.46
N THR A 103 10.26 -6.25 6.24
CA THR A 103 11.34 -5.96 5.28
C THR A 103 10.80 -5.83 3.86
N ILE A 104 9.89 -6.72 3.45
CA ILE A 104 9.24 -6.65 2.13
C ILE A 104 8.32 -5.42 2.06
N ALA A 105 7.53 -5.18 3.10
CA ALA A 105 6.64 -4.02 3.17
C ALA A 105 7.43 -2.71 3.11
N LEU A 106 8.49 -2.57 3.90
CA LEU A 106 9.40 -1.43 3.94
C LEU A 106 10.11 -1.20 2.59
N GLY A 107 10.50 -2.27 1.91
CA GLY A 107 11.02 -2.22 0.54
C GLY A 107 10.08 -1.48 -0.41
N ALA A 108 8.78 -1.77 -0.34
CA ALA A 108 7.77 -1.08 -1.14
C ALA A 108 7.59 0.40 -0.71
N VAL A 109 7.64 0.69 0.59
CA VAL A 109 7.51 2.05 1.15
C VAL A 109 8.62 2.98 0.66
N PHE A 110 9.86 2.49 0.50
CA PHE A 110 11.00 3.33 0.09
C PHE A 110 10.77 4.08 -1.22
N THR A 111 9.88 3.59 -2.10
CA THR A 111 9.50 4.28 -3.34
C THR A 111 8.81 5.63 -3.13
N TYR A 112 8.34 5.90 -1.90
CA TYR A 112 7.66 7.13 -1.49
C TYR A 112 8.45 7.93 -0.42
N GLY A 113 9.69 7.53 -0.14
CA GLY A 113 10.62 8.30 0.69
C GLY A 113 10.41 8.16 2.19
N SER A 114 11.21 8.92 2.95
CA SER A 114 11.34 8.75 4.41
C SER A 114 10.08 9.08 5.21
N ILE A 115 9.23 9.99 4.71
CA ILE A 115 7.95 10.31 5.35
C ILE A 115 7.01 9.10 5.32
N ALA A 116 6.97 8.38 4.20
CA ALA A 116 6.21 7.14 4.11
C ALA A 116 6.76 6.08 5.08
N VAL A 117 8.09 5.98 5.23
CA VAL A 117 8.73 5.05 6.19
C VAL A 117 8.32 5.33 7.63
N THR A 118 8.35 6.59 8.07
CA THR A 118 7.92 6.92 9.44
C THR A 118 6.44 6.66 9.66
N THR A 119 5.63 6.89 8.62
CA THR A 119 4.18 6.65 8.62
C THR A 119 3.87 5.15 8.70
N PHE A 120 4.63 4.32 7.98
CA PHE A 120 4.50 2.86 8.02
C PHE A 120 4.77 2.31 9.42
N GLY A 121 5.90 2.67 10.04
CA GLY A 121 6.18 2.22 11.41
C GLY A 121 5.16 2.69 12.45
N HIS A 122 4.46 3.80 12.20
CA HIS A 122 3.33 4.22 13.04
C HIS A 122 2.11 3.30 12.84
N LEU A 123 1.75 3.00 11.59
CA LEU A 123 0.62 2.14 11.27
C LEU A 123 0.82 0.70 11.73
N ASP A 124 2.01 0.15 11.53
CA ASP A 124 2.40 -1.17 12.00
C ASP A 124 2.20 -1.28 13.52
N LYS A 125 2.62 -0.27 14.29
CA LYS A 125 2.42 -0.28 15.74
C LYS A 125 0.96 -0.07 16.17
N GLN A 126 0.20 0.78 15.47
CA GLN A 126 -1.16 1.15 15.89
C GLN A 126 -2.23 0.16 15.42
N LYS A 127 -1.99 -0.53 14.28
CA LYS A 127 -2.91 -1.42 13.56
C LYS A 127 -4.35 -0.86 13.56
N ILE A 128 -4.66 0.03 12.62
CA ILE A 128 -5.99 0.69 12.48
C ILE A 128 -6.75 0.21 11.24
N GLY A 129 -8.07 0.42 11.22
CA GLY A 129 -8.91 0.06 10.07
C GLY A 129 -8.79 -1.42 9.71
N ILE A 130 -8.66 -1.71 8.41
CA ILE A 130 -8.53 -3.08 7.89
C ILE A 130 -7.28 -3.81 8.42
N ILE A 131 -6.18 -3.10 8.73
CA ILE A 131 -4.96 -3.72 9.28
C ILE A 131 -5.29 -4.42 10.60
N LYS A 132 -6.08 -3.76 11.47
CA LYS A 132 -6.53 -4.36 12.73
C LYS A 132 -7.36 -5.62 12.52
N LYS A 133 -8.21 -5.62 11.48
CA LYS A 133 -9.06 -6.77 11.18
C LYS A 133 -8.21 -7.95 10.72
N LEU A 134 -7.21 -7.71 9.88
CA LEU A 134 -6.28 -8.72 9.39
C LEU A 134 -5.43 -9.34 10.52
N ASP A 135 -4.97 -8.51 11.45
CA ASP A 135 -4.18 -8.88 12.63
C ASP A 135 -4.98 -9.69 13.67
N THR A 136 -6.27 -9.39 13.83
CA THR A 136 -7.11 -10.01 14.87
C THR A 136 -7.99 -11.17 14.39
N GLU A 137 -7.87 -11.57 13.12
CA GLU A 137 -8.73 -12.60 12.53
C GLU A 137 -8.35 -14.00 13.03
N PRO A 138 -9.23 -14.72 13.77
CA PRO A 138 -8.86 -15.99 14.35
C PRO A 138 -8.85 -17.14 13.32
N GLY A 139 -7.73 -17.84 13.23
CA GLY A 139 -7.65 -19.31 13.07
C GLY A 139 -7.90 -19.91 11.68
N HIS A 140 -8.22 -19.11 10.66
CA HIS A 140 -8.41 -19.63 9.30
C HIS A 140 -7.61 -18.92 8.21
N HIS A 141 -7.28 -17.64 8.41
CA HIS A 141 -6.49 -16.87 7.46
C HIS A 141 -5.14 -16.52 8.06
N VAL A 142 -4.08 -16.70 7.27
CA VAL A 142 -2.71 -16.29 7.64
C VAL A 142 -2.45 -14.96 6.97
N ASN A 143 -2.27 -13.87 7.72
CA ASN A 143 -2.14 -12.51 7.18
C ASN A 143 -0.81 -11.83 7.52
N THR A 144 0.21 -12.59 7.91
CA THR A 144 1.54 -12.12 8.35
C THR A 144 2.21 -11.15 7.39
N PHE A 145 2.08 -11.36 6.08
CA PHE A 145 2.61 -10.38 5.12
C PHE A 145 1.57 -9.31 4.74
N LEU A 146 0.30 -9.69 4.66
CA LEU A 146 -0.74 -8.84 4.10
C LEU A 146 -1.02 -7.59 4.94
N ASP A 147 -1.05 -7.68 6.26
CA ASP A 147 -1.35 -6.54 7.12
C ASP A 147 -0.28 -5.43 7.03
N ASP A 148 1.00 -5.81 6.98
CA ASP A 148 2.13 -4.91 6.75
C ASP A 148 2.15 -4.34 5.34
N LEU A 149 1.83 -5.14 4.33
CA LEU A 149 1.71 -4.67 2.95
C LEU A 149 0.59 -3.64 2.80
N VAL A 150 -0.54 -3.84 3.48
CA VAL A 150 -1.62 -2.86 3.54
C VAL A 150 -1.17 -1.59 4.26
N GLY A 151 -0.47 -1.72 5.38
CA GLY A 151 0.16 -0.60 6.08
C GLY A 151 1.13 0.19 5.20
N SER A 152 1.94 -0.51 4.41
CA SER A 152 2.89 0.07 3.46
C SER A 152 2.21 0.89 2.36
N ILE A 153 1.11 0.39 1.81
CA ILE A 153 0.32 1.11 0.78
C ILE A 153 -0.35 2.33 1.39
N ALA A 154 -0.99 2.19 2.55
CA ALA A 154 -1.62 3.30 3.25
C ALA A 154 -0.59 4.40 3.60
N ALA A 155 0.57 4.03 4.14
CA ALA A 155 1.63 4.96 4.46
C ALA A 155 2.17 5.70 3.22
N SER A 156 2.35 4.96 2.12
CA SER A 156 2.77 5.52 0.83
C SER A 156 1.73 6.50 0.28
N ALA A 157 0.45 6.13 0.30
CA ALA A 157 -0.64 6.97 -0.19
C ALA A 157 -0.84 8.24 0.68
N ALA A 158 -0.71 8.11 2.00
CA ALA A 158 -0.74 9.24 2.93
C ALA A 158 0.45 10.19 2.69
N SER A 159 1.65 9.66 2.46
CA SER A 159 2.83 10.48 2.13
C SER A 159 2.63 11.25 0.81
N ARG A 160 2.01 10.64 -0.21
CA ARG A 160 1.65 11.36 -1.45
C ARG A 160 0.70 12.53 -1.19
N ILE A 161 -0.31 12.33 -0.34
CA ILE A 161 -1.27 13.38 0.04
C ILE A 161 -0.53 14.51 0.77
N ALA A 162 0.34 14.19 1.74
CA ALA A 162 1.11 15.19 2.47
C ALA A 162 2.02 16.02 1.55
N HIS A 163 2.63 15.41 0.53
CA HIS A 163 3.39 16.16 -0.48
C HIS A 163 2.49 17.07 -1.32
N ARG A 164 1.32 16.58 -1.78
CA ARG A 164 0.40 17.40 -2.58
C ARG A 164 -0.22 18.54 -1.78
N MET A 165 -0.47 18.35 -0.49
CA MET A 165 -0.92 19.40 0.43
C MET A 165 0.01 20.61 0.36
N ARG A 166 1.32 20.37 0.41
CA ARG A 166 2.31 21.44 0.35
C ARG A 166 2.30 22.17 -0.99
N ASP A 167 2.17 21.44 -2.09
CA ASP A 167 2.06 22.05 -3.43
C ASP A 167 0.81 22.94 -3.53
N LEU A 168 -0.33 22.47 -3.00
CA LEU A 168 -1.58 23.24 -2.99
C LEU A 168 -1.47 24.50 -2.13
N GLU A 169 -0.86 24.41 -0.95
CA GLU A 169 -0.61 25.57 -0.08
C GLU A 169 0.24 26.64 -0.80
N GLU A 170 1.23 26.23 -1.59
CA GLU A 170 2.07 27.14 -2.40
C GLU A 170 1.29 27.75 -3.58
N GLU A 171 0.31 27.01 -4.12
CA GLU A 171 -0.63 27.46 -5.14
C GLU A 171 -1.77 28.34 -4.55
N GLY A 172 -1.90 28.42 -3.22
CA GLY A 172 -2.99 29.11 -2.54
C GLY A 172 -4.33 28.35 -2.56
N GLU A 173 -4.27 27.05 -2.84
CA GLU A 173 -5.40 26.13 -2.97
C GLU A 173 -5.45 25.14 -1.80
N THR A 174 -6.55 24.38 -1.70
CA THR A 174 -6.72 23.25 -0.77
C THR A 174 -7.30 22.05 -1.51
N PHE A 175 -7.44 20.91 -0.81
CA PHE A 175 -8.14 19.75 -1.39
C PHE A 175 -9.63 20.01 -1.67
N ALA A 176 -10.22 21.10 -1.14
CA ALA A 176 -11.57 21.52 -1.51
C ALA A 176 -11.65 22.11 -2.93
N ASP A 177 -10.51 22.52 -3.49
CA ASP A 177 -10.42 23.28 -4.74
C ASP A 177 -9.98 22.41 -5.93
N ILE A 178 -9.67 21.14 -5.70
CA ILE A 178 -9.22 20.20 -6.73
C ILE A 178 -10.09 18.94 -6.77
N GLU A 179 -10.22 18.36 -7.96
CA GLU A 179 -10.88 17.08 -8.13
C GLU A 179 -9.93 15.93 -7.75
N PRO A 180 -10.45 14.82 -7.21
CA PRO A 180 -9.65 13.66 -6.82
C PRO A 180 -8.67 13.19 -7.88
N GLU A 181 -9.02 13.14 -9.16
CA GLU A 181 -8.18 12.60 -10.22
C GLU A 181 -6.93 13.45 -10.50
N GLU A 182 -6.93 14.71 -10.08
CA GLU A 182 -5.85 15.68 -10.31
C GLU A 182 -4.69 15.57 -9.29
N LEU A 183 -4.64 14.50 -8.48
CA LEU A 183 -3.55 14.25 -7.53
C LEU A 183 -2.23 13.83 -8.21
N GLY A 184 -1.59 14.81 -8.82
CA GLY A 184 -0.26 14.77 -9.40
C GLY A 184 0.14 16.14 -9.96
N PRO A 185 1.40 16.35 -10.30
CA PRO A 185 1.81 17.60 -10.93
C PRO A 185 1.02 17.81 -12.22
N LYS A 186 0.38 18.97 -12.37
CA LYS A 186 -0.19 19.41 -13.65
C LYS A 186 0.95 19.37 -14.68
N PRO A 187 0.76 18.76 -15.87
CA PRO A 187 1.79 18.77 -16.89
C PRO A 187 2.19 20.22 -17.16
N LYS A 188 3.50 20.53 -17.08
CA LYS A 188 4.01 21.87 -17.38
C LYS A 188 3.47 22.29 -18.75
N SER A 189 2.89 23.48 -18.83
CA SER A 189 2.45 24.00 -20.13
C SER A 189 3.67 24.05 -21.06
N HIS A 190 3.50 23.62 -22.31
CA HIS A 190 4.57 23.54 -23.30
C HIS A 190 5.26 24.89 -23.63
N ASN A 191 4.87 25.99 -22.97
CA ASN A 191 5.41 27.33 -23.17
C ASN A 191 6.41 27.78 -22.09
N GLU A 192 6.82 26.91 -21.16
CA GLU A 192 7.84 27.23 -20.14
C GLU A 192 9.05 26.27 -20.23
N ILE A 193 9.81 26.38 -21.32
CA ILE A 193 11.23 25.99 -21.42
C ILE A 193 11.97 27.05 -22.24
#